data_AF-A0A126QJH0-F1
#
_entry.id   AF-A0A126QJH0-F1
#
_cell.length_a   1.000
_cell.length_b   1.000
_cell.length_c   1.000
_cell.angle_alpha   90.00
_cell.angle_beta   90.00
_cell.angle_gamma   90.00
#
_symmetry.space_group_name_H-M   'P 1'
#
loop_
_entity.id
_entity.type
_entity.pdbx_description
1 polymer ?
#
loop_
_entity_poly.entity_id
_entity_poly.type
_entity_poly.pdbx_seq_one_letter_code
_entity_poly.pdbx_strand_id
1 'polypeptide(L)' 'MRTDWLTDPLFLALALPALAASGLLVQMVLSLFRCCAAFKLRGRAVQLKWWMIPATSALCGLLWLLAALSVVYTS' A
#
# COMPACT_ATOMS: atom_id res chain seq x y z
N MET A 1 -11.90 -1.97 -27.54
CA MET A 1 -11.67 -3.04 -26.54
C MET A 1 -11.90 -2.43 -25.17
N ARG A 2 -13.07 -2.67 -24.57
CA ARG A 2 -13.31 -2.38 -23.15
C ARG A 2 -12.73 -3.57 -22.42
N THR A 3 -11.50 -3.44 -21.96
CA THR A 3 -10.88 -4.47 -21.14
C THR A 3 -11.45 -4.25 -19.75
N ASP A 4 -12.26 -5.20 -19.28
CA ASP A 4 -12.86 -5.24 -17.95
C ASP A 4 -11.80 -5.55 -16.87
N TRP A 5 -10.63 -4.90 -16.95
CA TRP A 5 -9.51 -5.04 -16.00
C TRP A 5 -9.92 -4.69 -14.57
N LEU A 6 -10.97 -3.88 -14.42
CA LEU A 6 -11.53 -3.50 -13.12
C LEU A 6 -12.31 -4.67 -12.47
N THR A 7 -12.79 -5.60 -13.30
CA THR A 7 -13.57 -6.77 -12.89
C THR A 7 -12.68 -8.01 -12.73
N ASP A 8 -11.42 -7.94 -13.18
CA ASP A 8 -10.47 -9.02 -13.03
C ASP A 8 -10.19 -9.32 -11.54
N PRO A 9 -10.51 -10.54 -11.06
CA PRO A 9 -10.37 -10.89 -9.65
C PRO A 9 -8.91 -10.84 -9.19
N LEU A 10 -7.96 -11.09 -10.10
CA LEU A 10 -6.53 -10.95 -9.83
C LEU A 10 -6.13 -9.49 -9.60
N PHE A 11 -6.57 -8.58 -10.46
CA PHE A 11 -6.30 -7.16 -10.29
C PHE A 11 -6.88 -6.66 -8.96
N LEU A 12 -8.13 -7.03 -8.63
CA LEU A 12 -8.76 -6.63 -7.38
C LEU A 12 -8.04 -7.19 -6.15
N ALA A 13 -7.61 -8.45 -6.20
CA ALA A 13 -6.87 -9.11 -5.12
C ALA A 13 -5.50 -8.48 -4.84
N LEU A 14 -4.89 -7.84 -5.85
CA LEU A 14 -3.62 -7.11 -5.74
C LEU A 14 -3.83 -5.62 -5.41
N ALA A 15 -4.85 -4.99 -5.99
CA ALA A 15 -5.14 -3.56 -5.82
C ALA A 15 -5.66 -3.23 -4.40
N LEU A 16 -6.49 -4.08 -3.80
CA LEU A 16 -6.97 -3.92 -2.42
C LEU A 16 -5.83 -3.83 -1.39
N PRO A 17 -4.90 -4.79 -1.32
CA PRO A 17 -3.75 -4.70 -0.40
C PRO A 17 -2.81 -3.55 -0.78
N ALA A 18 -2.65 -3.20 -2.06
CA ALA A 18 -1.88 -2.03 -2.48
C ALA A 18 -2.48 -0.71 -1.96
N LEU A 19 -3.80 -0.57 -2.03
CA LEU A 19 -4.53 0.57 -1.47
C LEU A 19 -4.44 0.64 0.05
N ALA A 20 -4.58 -0.51 0.74
CA ALA A 20 -4.41 -0.58 2.19
C ALA A 20 -2.98 -0.19 2.60
N ALA A 21 -1.95 -0.68 1.90
CA ALA A 21 -0.56 -0.31 2.13
C ALA A 21 -0.28 1.18 1.86
N SER A 22 -0.88 1.74 0.81
CA SER A 22 -0.80 3.17 0.48
C SER A 22 -1.40 4.04 1.60
N GLY A 23 -2.58 3.67 2.11
CA GLY A 23 -3.19 4.36 3.25
C GLY A 23 -2.36 4.28 4.53
N LEU A 24 -1.73 3.13 4.77
CA LEU A 24 -0.84 2.90 5.91
C LEU A 24 0.43 3.75 5.81
N LEU A 25 1.01 3.87 4.60
CA LEU A 25 2.12 4.77 4.30
C LEU A 25 1.78 6.24 4.57
N VAL A 26 0.60 6.70 4.12
CA VAL A 26 0.15 8.07 4.38
C VAL A 26 0.01 8.32 5.88
N GLN A 27 -0.53 7.37 6.64
CA GLN A 27 -0.59 7.46 8.10
C GLN A 27 0.80 7.49 8.76
N MET A 28 1.76 6.71 8.26
CA MET A 28 3.14 6.74 8.74
C MET A 28 3.82 8.09 8.46
N VAL A 29 3.64 8.63 7.25
CA VAL A 29 4.18 9.95 6.85
C VAL A 29 3.57 11.06 7.69
N LEU A 30 2.24 11.08 7.86
CA LEU A 30 1.56 12.06 8.72
C LEU A 30 2.01 11.92 10.20
N SER A 31 2.39 10.72 10.64
CA SER A 31 2.94 10.49 11.97
C SER A 31 4.37 11.01 12.15
N LEU A 32 5.16 11.20 11.09
CA LEU A 32 6.49 11.84 11.17
C LEU A 32 6.38 13.33 11.51
N PHE A 33 5.31 13.99 11.06
CA PHE A 33 5.04 15.40 11.36
C PHE A 33 4.44 15.62 12.75
N ARG A 34 4.13 14.55 13.50
CA ARG A 34 3.68 14.64 14.89
C ARG A 34 4.86 14.36 15.83
N CYS A 35 4.97 15.18 16.88
CA CYS A 35 6.05 15.26 17.87
C CYS A 35 6.49 13.95 18.56
N CYS A 36 5.87 12.79 18.28
CA CYS A 36 6.10 11.53 18.99
C CYS A 36 6.29 10.28 18.10
N ALA A 37 6.30 10.39 16.76
CA ALA A 37 6.54 9.26 15.84
C ALA A 37 5.78 7.96 16.21
N ALA A 38 4.54 8.09 16.69
CA ALA A 38 3.71 6.98 17.14
C ALA A 38 2.43 6.93 16.31
N PHE A 39 2.24 5.85 15.56
CA PHE A 39 1.02 5.61 14.78
C PHE A 39 0.13 4.60 15.50
N LYS A 40 -1.19 4.73 15.39
CA LYS A 40 -2.14 3.80 16.00
C LYS A 40 -2.54 2.71 15.00
N LEU A 41 -2.06 1.48 15.19
CA LEU A 41 -2.50 0.30 14.43
C LEU A 41 -3.54 -0.47 15.25
N ARG A 42 -4.78 -0.61 14.76
CA ARG A 42 -5.91 -1.24 15.49
C ARG A 42 -6.07 -0.72 16.94
N GLY A 43 -5.90 0.58 17.14
CA GLY A 43 -6.02 1.21 18.47
C GLY A 43 -4.79 1.09 19.39
N ARG A 44 -3.76 0.30 19.02
CA ARG A 44 -2.49 0.24 19.74
C ARG A 44 -1.48 1.24 19.16
N ALA A 45 -0.82 2.01 20.03
CA ALA A 45 0.28 2.88 19.62
C ALA A 45 1.52 2.01 19.32
N VAL A 46 2.01 2.10 18.09
CA VAL A 46 3.23 1.44 17.64
C VAL A 46 4.26 2.53 17.36
N GLN A 47 5.45 2.41 17.95
CA GLN A 47 6.55 3.31 17.61
C GLN A 47 7.04 3.02 16.20
N LEU A 48 7.05 4.06 15.37
CA LEU A 48 7.54 3.97 14.00
C LEU A 48 9.06 3.86 14.04
N LYS A 49 9.57 2.67 13.72
CA LYS A 49 11.00 2.53 13.41
C LYS A 49 11.24 3.19 12.05
N TRP A 50 12.32 3.96 11.94
CA TRP A 50 12.67 4.69 10.70
C TRP A 50 12.76 3.77 9.47
N TRP A 51 13.13 2.50 9.67
CA TRP A 51 13.16 1.45 8.65
C TRP A 51 11.78 0.97 8.15
N MET A 52 10.69 1.24 8.86
CA MET A 52 9.34 0.79 8.43
C MET A 52 8.82 1.58 7.23
N ILE A 53 9.19 2.85 7.09
CA ILE A 53 8.77 3.70 5.96
C ILE A 53 9.34 3.21 4.63
N PRO A 54 10.67 3.00 4.49
CA PRO A 54 11.22 2.46 3.23
C PRO A 54 10.78 1.02 2.97
N ALA A 55 10.58 0.19 4.01
CA ALA A 55 10.07 -1.17 3.83
C ALA A 55 8.62 -1.18 3.31
N THR A 56 7.75 -0.34 3.87
CA THR A 56 6.35 -0.23 3.42
C THR A 56 6.25 0.43 2.05
N SER A 57 7.12 1.41 1.72
CA SER A 57 7.15 2.00 0.38
C SER A 57 7.60 0.98 -0.67
N ALA A 58 8.62 0.17 -0.37
CA ALA A 58 9.08 -0.88 -1.26
C ALA A 58 8.00 -1.94 -1.50
N LEU A 59 7.33 -2.41 -0.44
CA LEU A 59 6.21 -3.36 -0.55
C LEU A 59 5.04 -2.78 -1.35
N CYS A 60 4.68 -1.52 -1.11
CA CYS A 60 3.62 -0.84 -1.84
C CYS A 60 3.96 -0.70 -3.33
N GLY A 61 5.20 -0.32 -3.65
CA GLY A 61 5.69 -0.28 -5.04
C GLY A 61 5.67 -1.64 -5.71
N LEU A 62 6.09 -2.70 -5.01
CA LEU A 62 6.06 -4.07 -5.52
C LEU A 62 4.64 -4.54 -5.83
N LEU A 63 3.67 -4.25 -4.95
CA LEU A 63 2.27 -4.61 -5.13
C LEU A 63 1.65 -3.88 -6.33
N TRP A 64 1.93 -2.58 -6.49
CA TRP A 64 1.48 -1.81 -7.67
C TRP A 64 2.14 -2.28 -8.96
N LEU A 65 3.42 -2.64 -8.92
CA LEU A 65 4.12 -3.19 -10.07
C LEU A 65 3.49 -4.53 -10.51
N LEU A 66 3.20 -5.42 -9.55
CA LEU A 66 2.51 -6.68 -9.83
C LEU A 66 1.09 -6.46 -10.37
N ALA A 67 0.35 -5.50 -9.80
CA ALA A 67 -0.97 -5.12 -10.31
C ALA A 67 -0.88 -4.59 -11.75
N ALA A 68 0.07 -3.70 -12.05
CA ALA A 68 0.29 -3.18 -13.40
C ALA A 68 0.68 -4.29 -14.39
N LEU A 69 1.59 -5.19 -14.00
CA LEU A 69 1.96 -6.34 -14.81
C LEU A 69 0.74 -7.24 -15.07
N SER A 70 -0.11 -7.48 -14.06
CA SER A 70 -1.31 -8.30 -14.24
C SER A 70 -2.27 -7.73 -15.28
N VAL A 71 -2.42 -6.39 -15.35
CA VAL A 71 -3.24 -5.73 -16.37
C VAL A 71 -2.59 -5.82 -17.76
N VAL A 72 -1.28 -5.63 -17.84
CA VAL A 72 -0.52 -5.68 -19.10
C VAL A 72 -0.50 -7.08 -19.70
N TYR A 73 -0.36 -8.13 -18.87
CA TYR A 73 -0.36 -9.52 -19.33
C TYR A 73 -1.77 -10.10 -19.57
N THR A 74 -2.81 -9.49 -18.99
CA THR A 74 -4.21 -9.89 -19.19
C THR A 74 -4.87 -9.16 -20.36
N SER A 75 -4.33 -8.01 -20.81
CA SER A 75 -4.75 -7.29 -22.02
C SER A 75 -4.13 -7.87 -23.29
#